data_AF-A0A9E4L794-F1
#
_entry.id   AF-A0A9E4L794-F1
#
_cell.length_a   1.000
_cell.length_b   1.000
_cell.length_c   1.000
_cell.angle_alpha   90.00
_cell.angle_beta   90.00
_cell.angle_gamma   90.00
#
_symmetry.space_group_name_H-M   'P 1'
#
loop_
_entity.id
_entity.type
_entity.pdbx_description
1 polymer ?
#
loop_
_entity_poly.entity_id
_entity_poly.type
_entity_poly.pdbx_seq_one_letter_code
_entity_poly.pdbx_strand_id
1 'polypeptide(L)'
;QVANLCEQAALAIGADAEQVRIAAMYHDIGKIPNAVFFSENQQFGTGNAHDVLGDPERSADIIISHIPDGEALARDYHLPGRFRDYISEHHGTTEVYVFWRKAVEAAGGEESQVDSAKFRYPGPRPRSRETAIMMLADSCESAVRSIGPTSRDQVTEITMRIVEGKMNEGQLDDSGLTLKDIRTIQGTLVEMLQAVYHPRIDYQRVGAVAPQVPAPAATLQARSQSISETLPVAALRAENRTTGAAGVRPRPGPMAEVPQLPHLDDAGHATEVGHDPGEETSS
;
A
#
# COMPACT_ATOMS: atom_id res chain seq x y z
N GLN A 1 1.80 -4.84 2.86
CA GLN A 1 1.29 -6.22 3.03
C GLN A 1 2.00 -7.22 2.11
N VAL A 2 2.05 -6.94 0.80
CA VAL A 2 2.70 -7.73 -0.28
C VAL A 2 4.02 -8.42 0.11
N ALA A 3 4.96 -7.74 0.78
CA ALA A 3 6.25 -8.31 1.20
C ALA A 3 6.17 -9.59 2.06
N ASN A 4 5.08 -9.79 2.81
CA ASN A 4 4.85 -11.01 3.58
C ASN A 4 4.28 -12.13 2.70
N LEU A 5 3.30 -11.80 1.84
CA LEU A 5 2.71 -12.72 0.86
C LEU A 5 3.78 -13.31 -0.07
N CYS A 6 4.65 -12.43 -0.56
CA CYS A 6 5.78 -12.77 -1.42
C CYS A 6 6.78 -13.73 -0.75
N GLU A 7 7.20 -13.44 0.49
CA GLU A 7 8.16 -14.25 1.24
C GLU A 7 7.67 -15.69 1.38
N GLN A 8 6.43 -15.88 1.85
CA GLN A 8 5.90 -17.24 2.08
C GLN A 8 5.62 -17.97 0.77
N ALA A 9 5.12 -17.29 -0.27
CA ALA A 9 4.94 -17.87 -1.60
C ALA A 9 6.27 -18.33 -2.22
N ALA A 10 7.35 -17.56 -2.01
CA ALA A 10 8.69 -17.94 -2.44
C ALA A 10 9.25 -19.12 -1.65
N LEU A 11 9.11 -19.12 -0.31
CA LEU A 11 9.49 -20.25 0.55
C LEU A 11 8.78 -21.55 0.14
N ALA A 12 7.48 -21.47 -0.21
CA ALA A 12 6.67 -22.63 -0.57
C ALA A 12 7.11 -23.34 -1.88
N ILE A 13 7.82 -22.64 -2.78
CA ILE A 13 8.32 -23.20 -4.06
C ILE A 13 9.85 -23.30 -4.16
N GLY A 14 10.60 -22.89 -3.13
CA GLY A 14 12.06 -22.81 -3.21
C GLY A 14 12.53 -21.71 -4.18
N ALA A 15 11.98 -20.51 -4.03
CA ALA A 15 12.42 -19.27 -4.66
C ALA A 15 13.14 -18.36 -3.64
N ASP A 16 13.85 -17.33 -4.10
CA ASP A 16 14.61 -16.43 -3.23
C ASP A 16 13.67 -15.50 -2.42
N ALA A 17 13.22 -16.01 -1.28
CA ALA A 17 12.30 -15.31 -0.39
C ALA A 17 12.89 -14.04 0.22
N GLU A 18 14.21 -13.96 0.42
CA GLU A 18 14.87 -12.75 0.93
C GLU A 18 14.87 -11.66 -0.15
N GLN A 19 15.25 -12.02 -1.38
CA GLN A 19 15.23 -11.09 -2.51
C GLN A 19 13.82 -10.55 -2.79
N VAL A 20 12.79 -11.41 -2.86
CA VAL A 20 11.41 -10.94 -3.14
C VAL A 20 10.87 -10.11 -1.98
N ARG A 21 11.15 -10.47 -0.71
CA ARG A 21 10.73 -9.67 0.46
C ARG A 21 11.33 -8.27 0.45
N ILE A 22 12.61 -8.14 0.11
CA ILE A 22 13.29 -6.84 -0.01
C ILE A 22 12.72 -6.08 -1.20
N ALA A 23 12.57 -6.72 -2.37
CA ALA A 23 12.02 -6.10 -3.58
C ALA A 23 10.61 -5.54 -3.39
N ALA A 24 9.78 -6.21 -2.57
CA ALA A 24 8.42 -5.77 -2.27
C ALA A 24 8.36 -4.45 -1.48
N MET A 25 9.47 -3.99 -0.90
CA MET A 25 9.59 -2.65 -0.33
C MET A 25 9.82 -1.56 -1.39
N TYR A 26 10.19 -1.94 -2.62
CA TYR A 26 10.62 -1.03 -3.68
C TYR A 26 9.76 -1.06 -4.95
N HIS A 27 8.99 -2.12 -5.23
CA HIS A 27 8.20 -2.26 -6.46
C HIS A 27 7.34 -1.01 -6.79
N ASP A 28 6.76 -0.40 -5.76
CA ASP A 28 5.79 0.70 -5.82
C ASP A 28 6.40 2.12 -5.70
N ILE A 29 7.73 2.29 -5.64
CA ILE A 29 8.32 3.61 -5.28
C ILE A 29 8.01 4.75 -6.26
N GLY A 30 7.66 4.44 -7.50
CA GLY A 30 7.21 5.44 -8.47
C GLY A 30 5.82 6.02 -8.18
N LYS A 31 5.07 5.49 -7.20
CA LYS A 31 3.83 6.10 -6.72
C LYS A 31 4.09 7.36 -5.90
N ILE A 32 5.31 7.56 -5.37
CA ILE A 32 5.66 8.65 -4.44
C ILE A 32 5.39 10.06 -5.01
N PRO A 33 5.76 10.41 -6.26
CA PRO A 33 5.52 11.75 -6.80
C PRO A 33 4.03 12.08 -6.98
N ASN A 34 3.20 11.06 -7.24
CA ASN A 34 1.78 11.18 -7.60
C ASN A 34 0.86 10.54 -6.54
N ALA A 35 1.31 10.46 -5.28
CA ALA A 35 0.74 9.60 -4.25
C ALA A 35 -0.78 9.71 -4.05
N VAL A 36 -1.35 10.92 -4.20
CA VAL A 36 -2.79 11.24 -4.05
C VAL A 36 -3.71 10.49 -5.02
N PHE A 37 -3.19 10.03 -6.16
CA PHE A 37 -3.96 9.26 -7.15
C PHE A 37 -4.11 7.78 -6.76
N PHE A 38 -3.23 7.26 -5.89
CA PHE A 38 -3.23 5.85 -5.52
C PHE A 38 -4.12 5.56 -4.30
N SER A 39 -4.99 4.55 -4.43
CA SER A 39 -6.11 4.28 -3.50
C SER A 39 -5.71 4.16 -2.04
N GLU A 40 -4.55 3.56 -1.81
CA GLU A 40 -3.93 3.27 -0.51
C GLU A 40 -3.46 4.51 0.25
N ASN A 41 -3.34 5.67 -0.43
CA ASN A 41 -2.96 6.96 0.16
C ASN A 41 -4.15 7.92 0.31
N GLN A 42 -5.31 7.61 -0.30
CA GLN A 42 -6.51 8.44 -0.23
C GLN A 42 -7.20 8.27 1.12
N GLN A 43 -7.66 9.39 1.71
CA GLN A 43 -8.33 9.36 3.02
C GLN A 43 -9.81 9.00 2.85
N PHE A 44 -10.32 8.15 3.74
CA PHE A 44 -11.74 7.76 3.73
C PHE A 44 -12.64 9.01 3.80
N GLY A 45 -13.46 9.21 2.76
CA GLY A 45 -14.41 10.32 2.67
C GLY A 45 -13.91 11.56 1.93
N THR A 46 -12.63 11.66 1.52
CA THR A 46 -12.12 12.85 0.78
C THR A 46 -12.41 12.84 -0.72
N GLY A 47 -13.09 11.81 -1.23
CA GLY A 47 -13.28 11.59 -2.67
C GLY A 47 -12.05 10.99 -3.34
N ASN A 48 -12.24 10.47 -4.55
CA ASN A 48 -11.18 9.87 -5.36
C ASN A 48 -10.66 10.89 -6.38
N ALA A 49 -9.35 11.12 -6.38
CA ALA A 49 -8.71 12.08 -7.28
C ALA A 49 -8.96 11.78 -8.77
N HIS A 50 -9.15 10.51 -9.14
CA HIS A 50 -9.47 10.13 -10.52
C HIS A 50 -10.90 10.50 -10.96
N ASP A 51 -11.85 10.58 -10.04
CA ASP A 51 -13.21 11.00 -10.37
C ASP A 51 -13.30 12.54 -10.51
N VAL A 52 -12.36 13.28 -9.90
CA VAL A 52 -12.16 14.74 -10.12
C VAL A 52 -11.48 15.02 -11.46
N LEU A 53 -10.58 14.14 -11.94
CA LEU A 53 -9.96 14.28 -13.26
C LEU A 53 -10.98 14.17 -14.41
N GLY A 54 -12.01 13.33 -14.26
CA GLY A 54 -13.03 13.06 -15.30
C GLY A 54 -12.53 12.35 -16.57
N ASP A 55 -11.22 12.14 -16.70
CA ASP A 55 -10.52 11.62 -17.88
C ASP A 55 -9.95 10.22 -17.61
N PRO A 56 -10.45 9.17 -18.28
CA PRO A 56 -9.94 7.81 -18.11
C PRO A 56 -8.56 7.57 -18.74
N GLU A 57 -8.22 8.20 -19.87
CA GLU A 57 -6.89 8.05 -20.49
C GLU A 57 -5.82 8.65 -19.59
N ARG A 58 -6.02 9.88 -19.13
CA ARG A 58 -5.11 10.55 -18.18
C ARG A 58 -5.03 9.84 -16.83
N SER A 59 -6.12 9.21 -16.39
CA SER A 59 -6.11 8.38 -15.18
C SER A 59 -5.27 7.12 -15.36
N ALA A 60 -5.33 6.47 -16.53
CA ALA A 60 -4.48 5.34 -16.86
C ALA A 60 -3.01 5.77 -17.00
N ASP A 61 -2.72 6.90 -17.64
CA ASP A 61 -1.37 7.47 -17.81
C ASP A 61 -0.68 7.72 -16.45
N ILE A 62 -1.36 8.37 -15.50
CA ILE A 62 -0.84 8.58 -14.14
C ILE A 62 -0.56 7.25 -13.42
N ILE A 63 -1.44 6.26 -13.58
CA ILE A 63 -1.25 4.94 -12.97
C ILE A 63 -0.10 4.17 -13.62
N ILE A 64 0.02 4.19 -14.95
CA ILE A 64 1.09 3.51 -15.69
C ILE A 64 2.45 4.17 -15.43
N SER A 65 2.48 5.49 -15.25
CA SER A 65 3.70 6.28 -15.02
C SER A 65 4.48 5.90 -13.76
N HIS A 66 3.87 5.25 -12.76
CA HIS A 66 4.62 4.77 -11.59
C HIS A 66 5.70 3.74 -11.95
N ILE A 67 5.58 3.06 -13.10
CA ILE A 67 6.62 2.14 -13.60
C ILE A 67 7.87 2.91 -14.06
N PRO A 68 7.83 3.83 -15.06
CA PRO A 68 9.00 4.62 -15.45
C PRO A 68 9.49 5.59 -14.36
N ASP A 69 8.60 6.17 -13.54
CA ASP A 69 8.99 7.03 -12.40
C ASP A 69 9.76 6.23 -11.35
N GLY A 70 9.29 5.01 -11.03
CA GLY A 70 9.95 4.11 -10.09
C GLY A 70 11.31 3.64 -10.63
N GLU A 71 11.39 3.33 -11.92
CA GLU A 71 12.63 3.00 -12.61
C GLU A 71 13.64 4.16 -12.61
N ALA A 72 13.19 5.41 -12.81
CA ALA A 72 14.03 6.60 -12.73
C ALA A 72 14.57 6.80 -11.31
N LEU A 73 13.68 6.86 -10.32
CA LEU A 73 14.03 7.02 -8.91
C LEU A 73 15.00 5.92 -8.44
N ALA A 74 14.76 4.67 -8.86
CA ALA A 74 15.62 3.54 -8.53
C ALA A 74 17.03 3.66 -9.16
N ARG A 75 17.19 4.24 -10.35
CA ARG A 75 18.51 4.49 -10.96
C ARG A 75 19.25 5.62 -10.24
N ASP A 76 18.56 6.69 -9.92
CA ASP A 76 19.13 7.86 -9.24
C ASP A 76 19.65 7.51 -7.84
N TYR A 77 18.93 6.65 -7.11
CA TYR A 77 19.35 6.10 -5.81
C TYR A 77 20.18 4.80 -5.92
N HIS A 78 20.62 4.44 -7.13
CA HIS A 78 21.55 3.34 -7.44
C HIS A 78 21.09 1.95 -6.99
N LEU A 79 19.78 1.70 -7.00
CA LEU A 79 19.19 0.39 -6.71
C LEU A 79 19.68 -0.66 -7.74
N PRO A 80 20.23 -1.81 -7.30
CA PRO A 80 20.73 -2.85 -8.20
C PRO A 80 19.69 -3.34 -9.20
N GLY A 81 20.13 -3.68 -10.42
CA GLY A 81 19.26 -4.11 -11.53
C GLY A 81 18.23 -5.17 -11.13
N ARG A 82 18.66 -6.22 -10.41
CA ARG A 82 17.79 -7.30 -9.92
C ARG A 82 16.60 -6.86 -9.06
N PHE A 83 16.65 -5.69 -8.44
CA PHE A 83 15.54 -5.13 -7.65
C PHE A 83 14.69 -4.17 -8.49
N ARG A 84 15.29 -3.53 -9.49
CA ARG A 84 14.64 -2.71 -10.50
C ARG A 84 13.78 -3.54 -11.47
N ASP A 85 14.20 -4.76 -11.81
CA ASP A 85 13.39 -5.71 -12.60
C ASP A 85 11.98 -5.88 -11.98
N TYR A 86 11.83 -5.96 -10.66
CA TYR A 86 10.51 -6.03 -9.99
C TYR A 86 9.65 -4.77 -10.16
N ILE A 87 10.25 -3.58 -10.24
CA ILE A 87 9.52 -2.34 -10.54
C ILE A 87 8.96 -2.44 -11.97
N SER A 88 9.77 -2.87 -12.93
CA SER A 88 9.34 -3.01 -14.33
C SER A 88 8.37 -4.18 -14.61
N GLU A 89 8.42 -5.26 -13.83
CA GLU A 89 7.74 -6.54 -14.14
C GLU A 89 6.47 -6.82 -13.34
N HIS A 90 6.24 -6.20 -12.18
CA HIS A 90 5.17 -6.64 -11.27
C HIS A 90 3.75 -6.49 -11.83
N HIS A 91 3.52 -5.57 -12.78
CA HIS A 91 2.28 -5.53 -13.55
C HIS A 91 2.40 -6.13 -14.97
N GLY A 92 3.62 -6.40 -15.45
CA GLY A 92 3.89 -6.96 -16.76
C GLY A 92 3.25 -6.14 -17.88
N THR A 93 2.42 -6.80 -18.69
CA THR A 93 1.73 -6.20 -19.84
C THR A 93 0.20 -6.17 -19.67
N THR A 94 -0.27 -6.17 -18.42
CA THR A 94 -1.72 -6.16 -18.13
C THR A 94 -2.35 -4.79 -18.38
N GLU A 95 -3.67 -4.78 -18.49
CA GLU A 95 -4.47 -3.57 -18.74
C GLU A 95 -4.94 -2.95 -17.42
N VAL A 96 -4.98 -1.62 -17.34
CA VAL A 96 -5.60 -0.83 -16.29
C VAL A 96 -7.12 -0.83 -16.52
N TYR A 97 -7.70 -2.03 -16.43
CA TYR A 97 -9.03 -2.41 -16.90
C TYR A 97 -10.17 -1.51 -16.43
N VAL A 98 -10.08 -0.95 -15.21
CA VAL A 98 -11.08 -0.01 -14.67
C VAL A 98 -11.17 1.26 -15.50
N PHE A 99 -10.03 1.79 -15.96
CA PHE A 99 -10.00 3.02 -16.75
C PHE A 99 -10.20 2.76 -18.24
N TRP A 100 -9.74 1.61 -18.76
CA TRP A 100 -10.14 1.15 -20.11
C TRP A 100 -11.65 1.03 -20.22
N ARG A 101 -12.31 0.38 -19.25
CA ARG A 101 -13.78 0.30 -19.20
C ARG A 101 -14.46 1.65 -19.10
N LYS A 102 -13.98 2.56 -18.23
CA LYS A 102 -14.51 3.94 -18.18
C LYS A 102 -14.40 4.65 -19.54
N ALA A 103 -13.35 4.40 -20.32
CA ALA A 103 -13.21 4.94 -21.68
C ALA A 103 -14.20 4.29 -22.67
N VAL A 104 -14.38 2.97 -22.63
CA VAL A 104 -15.36 2.26 -23.48
C VAL A 104 -16.79 2.71 -23.16
N GLU A 105 -17.12 2.89 -21.89
CA GLU A 105 -18.40 3.40 -21.43
C GLU A 105 -18.63 4.85 -21.88
N ALA A 106 -17.60 5.71 -21.83
CA ALA A 106 -17.64 7.07 -22.38
C ALA A 106 -17.75 7.10 -23.93
N ALA A 107 -17.20 6.09 -24.62
CA ALA A 107 -17.34 5.89 -26.06
C ALA A 107 -18.68 5.24 -26.47
N GLY A 108 -19.64 5.09 -25.54
CA GLY A 108 -20.97 4.53 -25.81
C GLY A 108 -21.04 3.00 -25.84
N GLY A 109 -20.01 2.32 -25.37
CA GLY A 109 -19.88 0.85 -25.36
C GLY A 109 -19.08 0.26 -26.53
N GLU A 110 -18.63 1.10 -27.47
CA GLU A 110 -17.88 0.66 -28.64
C GLU A 110 -16.38 0.54 -28.35
N GLU A 111 -15.93 -0.67 -27.97
CA GLU A 111 -14.50 -0.99 -27.76
C GLU A 111 -13.62 -0.59 -28.96
N SER A 112 -14.18 -0.62 -30.17
CA SER A 112 -13.51 -0.23 -31.42
C SER A 112 -13.04 1.23 -31.47
N GLN A 113 -13.58 2.10 -30.60
CA GLN A 113 -13.23 3.52 -30.52
C GLN A 113 -12.16 3.83 -29.46
N VAL A 114 -11.74 2.83 -28.67
CA VAL A 114 -10.79 3.01 -27.56
C VAL A 114 -9.45 2.36 -27.89
N ASP A 115 -8.38 3.17 -27.88
CA ASP A 115 -7.02 2.68 -28.04
C ASP A 115 -6.55 1.95 -26.78
N SER A 116 -6.71 0.63 -26.74
CA SER A 116 -6.32 -0.23 -25.60
C SER A 116 -4.82 -0.22 -25.31
N ALA A 117 -3.96 0.26 -26.22
CA ALA A 117 -2.53 0.40 -25.95
C ALA A 117 -2.25 1.47 -24.87
N LYS A 118 -3.05 2.54 -24.81
CA LYS A 118 -2.95 3.60 -23.79
C LYS A 118 -3.24 3.12 -22.37
N PHE A 119 -3.93 1.98 -22.25
CA PHE A 119 -4.36 1.43 -20.97
C PHE A 119 -3.49 0.27 -20.51
N ARG A 120 -2.35 -0.01 -21.14
CA ARG A 120 -1.51 -1.18 -20.84
C ARG A 120 -0.15 -0.78 -20.28
N TYR A 121 0.27 -1.51 -19.26
CA TYR A 121 1.62 -1.37 -18.72
C TYR A 121 2.67 -1.77 -19.79
N PRO A 122 3.82 -1.07 -19.86
CA PRO A 122 4.80 -1.28 -20.92
C PRO A 122 5.59 -2.60 -20.79
N GLY A 123 5.51 -3.27 -19.64
CA GLY A 123 6.30 -4.45 -19.32
C GLY A 123 7.79 -4.16 -19.06
N PRO A 124 8.66 -5.18 -19.15
CA PRO A 124 8.39 -6.54 -19.65
C PRO A 124 7.49 -7.38 -18.74
N ARG A 125 7.04 -8.53 -19.25
CA ARG A 125 6.43 -9.59 -18.42
C ARG A 125 7.45 -10.13 -17.40
N PRO A 126 7.00 -10.71 -16.27
CA PRO A 126 7.84 -11.46 -15.35
C PRO A 126 8.80 -12.46 -15.99
N ARG A 127 10.12 -12.20 -15.91
CA ARG A 127 11.21 -13.04 -16.45
C ARG A 127 11.84 -13.95 -15.39
N SER A 128 11.25 -14.03 -14.19
CA SER A 128 11.69 -14.92 -13.11
C SER A 128 10.52 -15.40 -12.27
N ARG A 129 10.69 -16.50 -11.54
CA ARG A 129 9.68 -17.02 -10.60
C ARG A 129 9.42 -16.00 -9.50
N GLU A 130 10.48 -15.35 -9.08
CA GLU A 130 10.55 -14.34 -8.04
C GLU A 130 9.78 -13.05 -8.41
N THR A 131 9.91 -12.54 -9.63
CA THR A 131 9.11 -11.40 -10.14
C THR A 131 7.67 -11.79 -10.45
N ALA A 132 7.41 -13.02 -10.88
CA ALA A 132 6.06 -13.54 -11.05
C ALA A 132 5.32 -13.71 -9.71
N ILE A 133 6.02 -14.11 -8.63
CA ILE A 133 5.46 -14.10 -7.27
C ILE A 133 5.05 -12.68 -6.86
N MET A 134 5.83 -11.65 -7.20
CA MET A 134 5.46 -10.25 -6.94
C MET A 134 4.14 -9.89 -7.62
N MET A 135 4.03 -10.17 -8.93
CA MET A 135 2.81 -9.91 -9.71
C MET A 135 1.57 -10.57 -9.10
N LEU A 136 1.67 -11.85 -8.74
CA LEU A 136 0.55 -12.60 -8.19
C LEU A 136 0.20 -12.12 -6.76
N ALA A 137 1.20 -11.84 -5.93
CA ALA A 137 1.00 -11.40 -4.56
C ALA A 137 0.36 -10.00 -4.47
N ASP A 138 0.83 -9.03 -5.27
CA ASP A 138 0.21 -7.71 -5.36
C ASP A 138 -1.19 -7.78 -5.97
N SER A 139 -1.35 -8.41 -7.14
CA SER A 139 -2.65 -8.47 -7.82
C SER A 139 -3.74 -9.10 -6.93
N CYS A 140 -3.38 -10.13 -6.15
CA CYS A 140 -4.31 -10.75 -5.20
C CYS A 140 -4.52 -9.92 -3.92
N GLU A 141 -3.51 -9.20 -3.42
CA GLU A 141 -3.68 -8.27 -2.29
C GLU A 141 -4.64 -7.15 -2.65
N SER A 142 -4.33 -6.41 -3.73
CA SER A 142 -5.11 -5.25 -4.16
C SER A 142 -6.54 -5.64 -4.54
N ALA A 143 -6.76 -6.81 -5.16
CA ALA A 143 -8.11 -7.32 -5.43
C ALA A 143 -8.88 -7.68 -4.15
N VAL A 144 -8.28 -8.40 -3.21
CA VAL A 144 -8.94 -8.76 -1.93
C VAL A 144 -9.19 -7.52 -1.07
N ARG A 145 -8.22 -6.61 -1.00
CA ARG A 145 -8.31 -5.30 -0.32
C ARG A 145 -9.46 -4.45 -0.88
N SER A 146 -9.63 -4.41 -2.20
CA SER A 146 -10.69 -3.62 -2.85
C SER A 146 -12.08 -4.27 -2.79
N ILE A 147 -12.17 -5.60 -2.70
CA ILE A 147 -13.47 -6.31 -2.67
C ILE A 147 -14.00 -6.50 -1.25
N GLY A 148 -13.11 -6.61 -0.25
CA GLY A 148 -13.50 -6.83 1.16
C GLY A 148 -14.27 -8.13 1.42
N PRO A 149 -13.77 -9.31 0.97
CA PRO A 149 -14.49 -10.58 1.11
C PRO A 149 -14.71 -10.99 2.57
N THR A 150 -15.86 -11.59 2.83
CA THR A 150 -16.30 -11.99 4.19
C THR A 150 -16.20 -13.49 4.46
N SER A 151 -15.90 -14.33 3.45
CA SER A 151 -15.64 -15.78 3.63
C SER A 151 -14.31 -16.24 3.03
N ARG A 152 -13.79 -17.39 3.50
CA ARG A 152 -12.62 -18.06 2.90
C ARG A 152 -12.86 -18.37 1.43
N ASP A 153 -14.07 -18.78 1.09
CA ASP A 153 -14.44 -19.22 -0.26
C ASP A 153 -14.40 -18.03 -1.23
N GLN A 154 -14.80 -16.83 -0.79
CA GLN A 154 -14.65 -15.59 -1.56
C GLN A 154 -13.17 -15.20 -1.76
N VAL A 155 -12.33 -15.30 -0.72
CA VAL A 155 -10.87 -15.09 -0.87
C VAL A 155 -10.28 -16.10 -1.86
N THR A 156 -10.74 -17.36 -1.80
CA THR A 156 -10.32 -18.43 -2.70
C THR A 156 -10.71 -18.14 -4.15
N GLU A 157 -11.96 -17.77 -4.39
CA GLU A 157 -12.50 -17.43 -5.72
C GLU A 157 -11.79 -16.21 -6.33
N ILE A 158 -11.57 -15.15 -5.55
CA ILE A 158 -10.84 -13.94 -6.00
C ILE A 158 -9.39 -14.32 -6.37
N THR A 159 -8.70 -15.07 -5.51
CA THR A 159 -7.29 -15.45 -5.75
C THR A 159 -7.18 -16.37 -6.98
N MET A 160 -8.07 -17.35 -7.12
CA MET A 160 -8.14 -18.23 -8.31
C MET A 160 -8.34 -17.40 -9.59
N ARG A 161 -9.36 -16.53 -9.62
CA ARG A 161 -9.70 -15.73 -10.80
C ARG A 161 -8.56 -14.81 -11.24
N ILE A 162 -7.81 -14.23 -10.30
CA ILE A 162 -6.63 -13.40 -10.60
C ILE A 162 -5.47 -14.25 -11.15
N VAL A 163 -5.15 -15.38 -10.51
CA VAL A 163 -4.07 -16.28 -10.97
C VAL A 163 -4.37 -16.87 -12.35
N GLU A 164 -5.60 -17.36 -12.57
CA GLU A 164 -6.06 -17.86 -13.86
C GLU A 164 -6.09 -16.76 -14.93
N GLY A 165 -6.46 -15.52 -14.58
CA GLY A 165 -6.36 -14.37 -15.47
C GLY A 165 -4.94 -14.12 -15.97
N LYS A 166 -3.97 -13.99 -15.06
CA LYS A 166 -2.55 -13.79 -15.42
C LYS A 166 -1.97 -14.96 -16.24
N MET A 167 -2.43 -16.19 -16.00
CA MET A 167 -2.10 -17.35 -16.85
C MET A 167 -2.68 -17.24 -18.25
N ASN A 168 -3.98 -16.95 -18.38
CA ASN A 168 -4.68 -16.89 -19.67
C ASN A 168 -4.21 -15.70 -20.54
N GLU A 169 -3.73 -14.63 -19.92
CA GLU A 169 -3.08 -13.49 -20.58
C GLU A 169 -1.61 -13.75 -20.98
N GLY A 170 -1.04 -14.91 -20.60
CA GLY A 170 0.37 -15.25 -20.83
C GLY A 170 1.37 -14.44 -20.01
N GLN A 171 0.95 -13.76 -18.93
CA GLN A 171 1.87 -12.92 -18.14
C GLN A 171 2.94 -13.74 -17.41
N LEU A 172 2.76 -15.05 -17.27
CA LEU A 172 3.68 -15.95 -16.58
C LEU A 172 4.59 -16.77 -17.53
N ASP A 173 4.43 -16.62 -18.85
CA ASP A 173 5.10 -17.47 -19.86
C ASP A 173 6.63 -17.47 -19.72
N ASP A 174 7.21 -16.29 -19.51
CA ASP A 174 8.67 -16.06 -19.42
C ASP A 174 9.24 -16.30 -18.00
N SER A 175 8.39 -16.60 -17.01
CA SER A 175 8.78 -16.62 -15.59
C SER A 175 9.55 -17.86 -15.14
N GLY A 176 9.41 -18.97 -15.88
CA GLY A 176 9.91 -20.28 -15.45
C GLY A 176 9.15 -20.92 -14.27
N LEU A 177 7.98 -20.38 -13.87
CA LEU A 177 7.08 -21.08 -12.95
C LEU A 177 6.44 -22.30 -13.62
N THR A 178 6.38 -23.43 -12.93
CA THR A 178 5.59 -24.59 -13.39
C THR A 178 4.13 -24.49 -12.93
N LEU A 179 3.23 -25.25 -13.58
CA LEU A 179 1.86 -25.43 -13.11
C LEU A 179 1.76 -26.03 -11.68
N LYS A 180 2.83 -26.66 -11.17
CA LYS A 180 2.90 -27.05 -9.75
C LYS A 180 3.10 -25.82 -8.87
N ASP A 181 4.11 -25.00 -9.21
CA ASP A 181 4.49 -23.82 -8.43
C ASP A 181 3.36 -22.80 -8.37
N ILE A 182 2.68 -22.54 -9.49
CA ILE A 182 1.52 -21.63 -9.54
C ILE A 182 0.40 -22.08 -8.59
N ARG A 183 0.07 -23.38 -8.56
CA ARG A 183 -0.94 -23.93 -7.62
C ARG A 183 -0.49 -23.86 -6.16
N THR A 184 0.80 -24.04 -5.90
CA THR A 184 1.37 -23.88 -4.55
C THR A 184 1.31 -22.41 -4.11
N ILE A 185 1.75 -21.46 -4.95
CA ILE A 185 1.65 -20.01 -4.70
C ILE A 185 0.19 -19.62 -4.43
N GLN A 186 -0.75 -20.04 -5.28
CA GLN A 186 -2.18 -19.76 -5.11
C GLN A 186 -2.70 -20.26 -3.76
N GLY A 187 -2.35 -21.48 -3.35
CA GLY A 187 -2.73 -22.02 -2.04
C GLY A 187 -2.20 -21.17 -0.88
N THR A 188 -0.90 -20.83 -0.91
CA THR A 188 -0.27 -19.97 0.10
C THR A 188 -0.90 -18.58 0.15
N LEU A 189 -1.18 -17.96 -1.00
CA LEU A 189 -1.85 -16.65 -1.06
C LEU A 189 -3.25 -16.70 -0.45
N VAL A 190 -4.06 -17.73 -0.74
CA VAL A 190 -5.39 -17.91 -0.12
C VAL A 190 -5.30 -18.03 1.40
N GLU A 191 -4.40 -18.86 1.92
CA GLU A 191 -4.24 -19.06 3.37
C GLU A 191 -3.80 -17.79 4.09
N MET A 192 -2.90 -17.02 3.49
CA MET A 192 -2.41 -15.77 4.08
C MET A 192 -3.41 -14.62 3.97
N LEU A 193 -4.09 -14.45 2.83
CA LEU A 193 -5.11 -13.42 2.66
C LEU A 193 -6.29 -13.71 3.58
N GLN A 194 -6.70 -14.97 3.74
CA GLN A 194 -7.68 -15.35 4.76
C GLN A 194 -7.20 -14.94 6.17
N ALA A 195 -5.94 -15.19 6.53
CA ALA A 195 -5.42 -14.83 7.85
C ALA A 195 -5.34 -13.32 8.13
N VAL A 196 -5.43 -12.47 7.11
CA VAL A 196 -5.50 -11.00 7.24
C VAL A 196 -6.95 -10.50 7.27
N TYR A 197 -7.79 -10.94 6.32
CA TYR A 197 -9.14 -10.39 6.13
C TYR A 197 -10.23 -11.10 6.94
N HIS A 198 -9.94 -12.27 7.54
CA HIS A 198 -10.79 -12.90 8.56
C HIS A 198 -10.25 -12.61 9.96
N PRO A 199 -10.76 -11.58 10.67
CA PRO A 199 -10.32 -11.28 12.02
C PRO A 199 -10.59 -12.47 12.95
N ARG A 200 -9.67 -12.67 13.91
CA ARG A 200 -9.83 -13.65 14.99
C ARG A 200 -11.15 -13.42 15.72
N ILE A 201 -11.83 -14.50 16.10
CA ILE A 201 -13.12 -14.46 16.79
C ILE A 201 -13.04 -13.50 17.99
N ASP A 202 -13.89 -12.48 17.98
CA ASP A 202 -14.03 -11.56 19.10
C ASP A 202 -14.73 -12.25 20.28
N TYR A 203 -13.90 -12.75 21.21
CA TYR A 203 -14.36 -13.39 22.43
C TYR A 203 -15.12 -12.44 23.38
N GLN A 204 -15.17 -11.12 23.14
CA GLN A 204 -16.09 -10.23 23.88
C GLN A 204 -17.55 -10.39 23.44
N ARG A 205 -17.83 -10.93 22.24
CA ARG A 205 -19.18 -11.26 21.78
C ARG A 205 -19.64 -12.67 22.17
N VAL A 206 -18.73 -13.59 22.50
CA VAL A 206 -19.07 -14.82 23.21
C VAL A 206 -19.25 -14.45 24.68
N GLY A 207 -20.48 -14.06 25.03
CA GLY A 207 -20.78 -13.32 26.25
C GLY A 207 -20.22 -13.93 27.54
N ALA A 208 -19.92 -13.05 28.51
CA ALA A 208 -19.23 -13.37 29.75
C ALA A 208 -20.00 -14.34 30.67
N VAL A 209 -19.95 -15.64 30.35
CA VAL A 209 -20.32 -16.73 31.25
C VAL A 209 -19.21 -16.87 32.30
N ALA A 210 -19.24 -15.98 33.29
CA ALA A 210 -18.46 -16.14 34.50
C ALA A 210 -18.84 -17.50 35.13
N PRO A 211 -17.87 -18.38 35.47
CA PRO A 211 -18.18 -19.64 36.12
C PRO A 211 -18.83 -19.36 37.47
N GLN A 212 -20.07 -19.81 37.64
CA GLN A 212 -20.86 -19.62 38.86
C GLN A 212 -20.31 -20.51 39.98
N VAL A 213 -19.26 -20.03 40.65
CA VAL A 213 -18.74 -20.64 41.88
C VAL A 213 -19.77 -20.40 42.99
N PRO A 214 -20.34 -21.46 43.60
CA PRO A 214 -21.31 -21.28 44.68
C PRO A 214 -20.64 -20.61 45.88
N ALA A 215 -21.28 -19.56 46.41
CA ALA A 215 -20.68 -18.74 47.46
C ALA A 215 -20.50 -19.52 48.77
N PRO A 216 -19.31 -19.47 49.41
CA PRO A 216 -19.14 -20.01 50.76
C PRO A 216 -19.92 -19.17 51.79
N ALA A 217 -20.40 -19.81 52.84
CA ALA A 217 -21.21 -19.16 53.88
C ALA A 217 -20.40 -18.09 54.65
N ALA A 218 -21.06 -16.99 55.02
CA ALA A 218 -20.44 -15.85 55.68
C ALA A 218 -20.08 -16.12 57.15
N THR A 219 -18.97 -15.55 57.63
CA THR A 219 -18.66 -15.38 59.07
C THR A 219 -17.58 -14.30 59.30
N LEU A 220 -17.81 -13.43 60.30
CA LEU A 220 -16.89 -12.50 61.00
C LEU A 220 -16.15 -11.38 60.22
N GLN A 221 -16.92 -10.33 59.97
CA GLN A 221 -16.60 -8.90 60.12
C GLN A 221 -15.44 -8.53 61.09
N ALA A 222 -14.49 -7.68 60.64
CA ALA A 222 -13.54 -6.97 61.53
C ALA A 222 -13.10 -5.59 60.99
N ARG A 223 -13.56 -4.52 61.68
CA ARG A 223 -13.11 -3.11 61.74
C ARG A 223 -12.27 -2.49 60.60
N SER A 224 -12.83 -1.44 59.99
CA SER A 224 -12.11 -0.40 59.23
C SER A 224 -11.31 0.55 60.14
N GLN A 225 -10.16 1.03 59.66
CA GLN A 225 -9.61 2.36 59.99
C GLN A 225 -9.03 2.99 58.73
N SER A 226 -9.23 4.29 58.55
CA SER A 226 -8.75 5.07 57.41
C SER A 226 -7.60 5.98 57.81
N ILE A 227 -6.51 5.97 57.05
CA ILE A 227 -5.53 7.06 57.02
C ILE A 227 -5.36 7.46 55.56
N SER A 228 -5.51 8.76 55.31
CA SER A 228 -5.17 9.42 54.05
C SER A 228 -3.95 10.27 54.31
N GLU A 229 -2.89 10.11 53.52
CA GLU A 229 -1.82 11.10 53.47
C GLU A 229 -1.12 11.08 52.10
N THR A 230 -0.67 12.26 51.68
CA THR A 230 0.01 12.48 50.39
C THR A 230 1.39 13.07 50.68
N LEU A 231 2.41 12.65 49.92
CA LEU A 231 3.72 13.29 49.95
C LEU A 231 4.30 13.45 48.54
N PRO A 232 5.11 14.51 48.29
CA PRO A 232 5.43 14.97 46.94
C PRO A 232 6.74 14.41 46.38
N VAL A 233 6.91 14.54 45.06
CA VAL A 233 8.18 14.31 44.36
C VAL A 233 9.01 15.59 44.36
N ALA A 234 10.21 15.55 44.94
CA ALA A 234 11.16 16.67 44.91
C ALA A 234 12.60 16.22 44.63
N ALA A 235 13.18 16.86 43.62
CA ALA A 235 14.51 16.77 43.03
C ALA A 235 15.73 16.35 43.90
N LEU A 236 16.70 15.72 43.22
CA LEU A 236 18.13 16.01 43.43
C LEU A 236 18.90 15.93 42.09
N ARG A 237 19.78 16.91 41.83
CA ARG A 237 20.66 17.03 40.65
C ARG A 237 22.13 17.03 41.10
N ALA A 238 22.99 16.29 40.41
CA ALA A 238 24.42 16.57 40.14
C ALA A 238 24.92 15.47 39.17
N GLU A 239 25.36 15.73 37.93
CA GLU A 239 26.53 16.50 37.46
C GLU A 239 27.90 15.81 37.61
N ASN A 240 28.35 15.11 36.56
CA ASN A 240 29.48 15.50 35.68
C ASN A 240 29.60 14.49 34.50
N ARG A 241 29.87 14.86 33.24
CA ARG A 241 31.10 15.44 32.61
C ARG A 241 32.32 14.51 32.80
N THR A 242 33.14 14.12 31.81
CA THR A 242 33.25 14.30 30.33
C THR A 242 34.26 13.22 29.82
N THR A 243 34.51 12.84 28.56
CA THR A 243 34.29 13.35 27.16
C THR A 243 34.33 12.11 26.21
N GLY A 244 34.26 12.14 24.86
CA GLY A 244 34.18 13.24 23.88
C GLY A 244 34.10 12.75 22.41
N ALA A 245 34.09 13.72 21.48
CA ALA A 245 34.04 13.67 20.00
C ALA A 245 34.33 12.34 19.28
N ALA A 246 33.52 11.82 18.32
CA ALA A 246 32.67 12.39 17.26
C ALA A 246 33.39 12.86 15.97
N GLY A 247 32.99 12.29 14.83
CA GLY A 247 33.34 12.74 13.47
C GLY A 247 32.07 12.84 12.62
N VAL A 248 31.68 14.05 12.23
CA VAL A 248 30.38 14.37 11.62
C VAL A 248 30.56 14.76 10.15
N ARG A 249 29.75 14.16 9.26
CA ARG A 249 29.62 14.62 7.86
C ARG A 249 28.58 15.76 7.77
N PRO A 250 28.73 16.72 6.83
CA PRO A 250 27.83 17.86 6.73
C PRO A 250 26.39 17.43 6.40
N ARG A 251 25.42 18.22 6.88
CA ARG A 251 24.01 18.09 6.50
C ARG A 251 23.80 18.58 5.06
N PRO A 252 22.84 18.02 4.30
CA PRO A 252 22.37 18.66 3.07
C PRO A 252 21.76 20.04 3.37
N GLY A 253 21.73 20.91 2.35
CA GLY A 253 21.08 22.22 2.43
C GLY A 253 19.55 22.14 2.58
N PRO A 254 18.88 23.28 2.80
CA PRO A 254 17.41 23.31 2.81
C PRO A 254 16.87 22.86 1.45
N MET A 255 15.76 22.12 1.47
CA MET A 255 15.01 21.81 0.26
C MET A 255 14.32 23.09 -0.25
N ALA A 256 14.06 23.16 -1.56
CA ALA A 256 13.32 24.27 -2.16
C ALA A 256 11.91 24.38 -1.54
N GLU A 257 11.36 25.60 -1.51
CA GLU A 257 10.02 25.83 -0.96
C GLU A 257 8.96 25.04 -1.75
N VAL A 258 8.13 24.31 -1.01
CA VAL A 258 6.95 23.63 -1.57
C VAL A 258 5.92 24.71 -1.92
N PRO A 259 5.39 24.76 -3.15
CA PRO A 259 4.34 25.71 -3.52
C PRO A 259 3.14 25.54 -2.58
N GLN A 260 2.72 26.63 -1.93
CA GLN A 260 1.55 26.62 -1.07
C GLN A 260 0.29 26.51 -1.94
N LEU A 261 -0.49 25.45 -1.72
CA LEU A 261 -1.81 25.30 -2.30
C LEU A 261 -2.75 26.39 -1.75
N PRO A 262 -3.68 26.94 -2.56
CA PRO A 262 -4.58 27.98 -2.10
C PRO A 262 -5.50 27.45 -1.00
N HIS A 263 -5.75 28.29 0.01
CA HIS A 263 -6.78 28.00 1.01
C HIS A 263 -8.16 28.07 0.36
N LEU A 264 -8.88 26.94 0.38
CA LEU A 264 -10.30 26.87 0.10
C LEU A 264 -11.09 27.33 1.33
N ASP A 265 -12.25 27.96 1.10
CA ASP A 265 -13.21 28.26 2.16
C ASP A 265 -14.10 27.04 2.49
N ASP A 266 -14.95 27.17 3.52
CA ASP A 266 -15.94 26.14 3.90
C ASP A 266 -17.00 25.87 2.79
N ALA A 267 -16.97 26.61 1.69
CA ALA A 267 -17.80 26.42 0.49
C ALA A 267 -17.01 25.86 -0.71
N GLY A 268 -15.73 25.48 -0.52
CA GLY A 268 -14.89 24.83 -1.53
C GLY A 268 -14.43 25.74 -2.68
N HIS A 269 -14.51 27.06 -2.53
CA HIS A 269 -14.09 28.02 -3.56
C HIS A 269 -12.64 28.48 -3.34
N ALA A 270 -11.88 28.59 -4.43
CA ALA A 270 -10.53 29.14 -4.41
C ALA A 270 -10.60 30.68 -4.34
N THR A 271 -9.94 31.26 -3.35
CA THR A 271 -9.84 32.72 -3.20
C THR A 271 -8.55 33.23 -3.86
N GLU A 272 -8.69 34.14 -4.84
CA GLU A 272 -7.52 34.80 -5.43
C GLU A 272 -6.94 35.82 -4.45
N VAL A 273 -5.66 35.68 -4.11
CA VAL A 273 -4.93 36.69 -3.34
C VAL A 273 -4.57 37.84 -4.29
N GLY A 274 -5.36 38.92 -4.21
CA GLY A 274 -5.19 40.10 -5.06
C GLY A 274 -3.78 40.70 -4.95
N HIS A 275 -3.13 40.90 -6.09
CA HIS A 275 -1.80 41.51 -6.18
C HIS A 275 -1.93 43.04 -6.21
N ASP A 276 -1.27 43.74 -5.29
CA ASP A 276 -1.34 45.20 -5.15
C ASP A 276 -0.38 45.88 -6.16
N PRO A 277 -0.86 46.74 -7.08
CA PRO A 277 -0.02 47.34 -8.12
C PRO A 277 0.76 48.57 -7.60
N GLY A 278 1.85 48.30 -6.88
CA GLY A 278 2.73 49.32 -6.30
C GLY A 278 3.55 50.14 -7.33
N GLU A 279 3.02 51.32 -7.68
CA GLU A 279 3.68 52.56 -8.14
C GLU A 279 4.89 52.49 -9.11
N GLU A 280 4.72 53.02 -10.32
CA GLU A 280 5.82 53.54 -11.15
C GLU A 280 5.96 55.08 -11.08
N THR A 281 7.21 55.53 -11.29
CA THR A 281 7.67 56.86 -11.77
C THR A 281 8.12 57.95 -10.78
N SER A 282 9.12 58.71 -11.26
CA SER A 282 9.42 60.12 -10.94
C SER A 282 10.25 60.46 -9.69
N SER A 283 11.57 60.25 -9.76
CA SER A 283 12.58 61.33 -9.87
C SER A 283 13.98 60.81 -10.22
#